data_AF-A0A965PBH9-F1
#
_entry.id   AF-A0A965PBH9-F1
#
_cell.length_a   1.000
_cell.length_b   1.000
_cell.length_c   1.000
_cell.angle_alpha   90.00
_cell.angle_beta   90.00
_cell.angle_gamma   90.00
#
_symmetry.space_group_name_H-M   'P 1'
#
loop_
_entity.id
_entity.type
_entity.pdbx_description
1 polymer ?
#
loop_
_entity_poly.entity_id
_entity_poly.type
_entity_poly.pdbx_seq_one_letter_code
_entity_poly.pdbx_strand_id
1 'polypeptide(L)'
;MRDVDAGLTTMQADPGTNRTALQSLQTVTDSEYGALYVDANGSFVFQDRSVTAGSIGATATVFADNGTGIDYFDAKWILNDVLIFNKATITRTSGTAQVALNQSSIDKYFLHSYFLDNLLMQTDAVALDYAQAYVASRAETSIRVDSIVLDLYTNNYNTGIIAALNLDFFDPIKVITTNPGGSTLEKTLQIFGVRMNITPNSWKTTFTTLEPVIDAFILNDTIYGTLDYNVLSY
;
A
#
# COMPACT_ATOMS: atom_id res chain seq x y z
N MET A 1 -18.73 -6.01 14.54
CA MET A 1 -18.06 -5.44 15.74
C MET A 1 -16.87 -4.69 15.18
N ARG A 2 -16.64 -3.42 15.55
CA ARG A 2 -15.62 -2.60 14.87
C ARG A 2 -14.22 -3.04 15.31
N ASP A 3 -13.27 -3.00 14.38
CA ASP A 3 -11.84 -3.18 14.66
C ASP A 3 -11.16 -1.83 14.44
N VAL A 4 -10.65 -1.21 15.50
CA VAL A 4 -10.22 0.19 15.46
C VAL A 4 -8.98 0.33 16.33
N ASP A 5 -7.83 0.48 15.68
CA ASP A 5 -6.59 0.81 16.36
C ASP A 5 -6.65 2.20 16.99
N ALA A 6 -5.83 2.40 18.03
CA ALA A 6 -5.73 3.67 18.73
C ALA A 6 -5.07 4.77 17.87
N GLY A 7 -4.27 4.38 16.85
CA GLY A 7 -3.40 5.28 16.12
C GLY A 7 -2.09 5.59 16.87
N LEU A 8 -1.08 6.05 16.15
CA LEU A 8 0.21 6.48 16.69
C LEU A 8 0.39 8.00 16.62
N THR A 9 -0.37 8.71 15.77
CA THR A 9 -0.41 10.18 15.78
C THR A 9 -1.48 10.68 16.75
N THR A 10 -1.07 11.55 17.67
CA THR A 10 -2.04 12.24 18.52
C THR A 10 -2.81 13.26 17.68
N MET A 11 -4.14 13.12 17.64
CA MET A 11 -5.03 14.00 16.89
C MET A 11 -5.43 15.24 17.72
N GLN A 12 -5.65 16.36 17.04
CA GLN A 12 -6.33 17.53 17.57
C GLN A 12 -7.85 17.30 17.58
N ALA A 13 -8.59 18.19 18.25
CA ALA A 13 -10.04 18.14 18.20
C ALA A 13 -10.53 18.36 16.76
N ASP A 14 -11.44 17.50 16.31
CA ASP A 14 -12.13 17.67 15.03
C ASP A 14 -12.84 19.05 15.03
N PRO A 15 -12.63 19.90 14.02
CA PRO A 15 -13.24 21.23 13.97
C PRO A 15 -14.77 21.18 13.80
N GLY A 16 -15.37 20.00 13.57
CA GLY A 16 -16.82 19.81 13.50
C GLY A 16 -17.44 20.48 12.26
N THR A 17 -16.66 20.67 11.20
CA THR A 17 -17.14 21.24 9.95
C THR A 17 -18.18 20.31 9.30
N ASN A 18 -19.08 20.87 8.50
CA ASN A 18 -20.11 20.07 7.84
C ASN A 18 -19.48 19.15 6.78
N ARG A 19 -19.40 17.85 7.09
CA ARG A 19 -18.90 16.79 6.21
C ARG A 19 -19.59 15.46 6.50
N THR A 20 -19.54 14.55 5.54
CA THR A 20 -20.06 13.19 5.73
C THR A 20 -19.22 12.44 6.76
N ALA A 21 -19.81 11.42 7.40
CA ALA A 21 -19.07 10.55 8.32
C ALA A 21 -17.86 9.89 7.63
N LEU A 22 -17.99 9.48 6.36
CA LEU A 22 -16.87 8.90 5.60
C LEU A 22 -15.73 9.91 5.43
N GLN A 23 -16.04 11.16 5.10
CA GLN A 23 -15.01 12.21 4.97
C GLN A 23 -14.29 12.47 6.30
N SER A 24 -15.01 12.48 7.43
CA SER A 24 -14.38 12.58 8.75
C SER A 24 -13.43 11.41 9.02
N LEU A 25 -13.86 10.17 8.74
CA LEU A 25 -13.03 8.98 8.91
C LEU A 25 -11.79 9.05 8.01
N GLN A 26 -11.95 9.39 6.73
CA GLN A 26 -10.84 9.58 5.80
C GLN A 26 -9.86 10.65 6.27
N THR A 27 -10.35 11.78 6.82
CA THR A 27 -9.44 12.81 7.36
C THR A 27 -8.60 12.26 8.50
N VAL A 28 -9.18 11.48 9.42
CA VAL A 28 -8.43 10.84 10.51
C VAL A 28 -7.43 9.82 9.95
N THR A 29 -7.85 9.01 8.98
CA THR A 29 -6.98 8.02 8.31
C THR A 29 -5.80 8.66 7.62
N ASP A 30 -6.04 9.70 6.83
CA ASP A 30 -5.00 10.46 6.13
C ASP A 30 -4.08 11.18 7.13
N SER A 31 -4.62 11.66 8.24
CA SER A 31 -3.82 12.29 9.30
C SER A 31 -2.94 11.29 10.06
N GLU A 32 -3.42 10.06 10.22
CA GLU A 32 -2.65 8.95 10.81
C GLU A 32 -1.67 8.36 9.80
N TYR A 33 -1.86 8.58 8.50
CA TYR A 33 -1.21 7.77 7.47
C TYR A 33 -1.52 6.26 7.62
N GLY A 34 -2.72 5.96 8.12
CA GLY A 34 -3.22 4.60 8.37
C GLY A 34 -4.07 4.09 7.21
N ALA A 35 -4.95 3.13 7.51
CA ALA A 35 -5.89 2.57 6.54
C ALA A 35 -7.30 2.44 7.11
N LEU A 36 -8.30 2.66 6.24
CA LEU A 36 -9.71 2.50 6.55
C LEU A 36 -10.37 1.65 5.48
N TYR A 37 -11.01 0.55 5.90
CA TYR A 37 -11.73 -0.34 5.00
C TYR A 37 -12.91 -1.01 5.73
N VAL A 38 -13.67 -1.81 4.99
CA VAL A 38 -14.73 -2.66 5.54
C VAL A 38 -14.32 -4.10 5.29
N ASP A 39 -14.25 -4.90 6.35
CA ASP A 39 -13.87 -6.31 6.26
C ASP A 39 -14.97 -7.17 5.61
N ALA A 40 -14.65 -8.44 5.33
CA ALA A 40 -15.60 -9.41 4.80
C ALA A 40 -16.84 -9.66 5.68
N ASN A 41 -16.78 -9.31 6.98
CA ASN A 41 -17.91 -9.40 7.90
C ASN A 41 -18.77 -8.12 7.92
N GLY A 42 -18.44 -7.12 7.10
CA GLY A 42 -19.15 -5.84 7.04
C GLY A 42 -18.81 -4.89 8.20
N SER A 43 -17.70 -5.11 8.90
CA SER A 43 -17.23 -4.25 9.98
C SER A 43 -16.26 -3.20 9.46
N PHE A 44 -16.41 -1.95 9.93
CA PHE A 44 -15.42 -0.91 9.68
C PHE A 44 -14.14 -1.24 10.44
N VAL A 45 -13.02 -1.19 9.70
CA VAL A 45 -11.68 -1.45 10.20
C VAL A 45 -10.82 -0.21 10.02
N PHE A 46 -10.16 0.22 11.09
CA PHE A 46 -9.09 1.22 11.05
C PHE A 46 -7.80 0.60 11.56
N GLN A 47 -6.78 0.58 10.70
CA GLN A 47 -5.43 0.09 11.02
C GLN A 47 -4.47 1.27 11.11
N ASP A 48 -3.65 1.29 12.15
CA ASP A 48 -2.60 2.30 12.30
C ASP A 48 -1.41 2.03 11.38
N ARG A 49 -0.49 3.01 11.32
CA ARG A 49 0.66 2.96 10.42
C ARG A 49 1.59 1.76 10.63
N SER A 50 1.65 1.20 11.85
CA SER A 50 2.56 0.10 12.15
C SER A 50 2.10 -1.17 11.45
N VAL A 51 0.79 -1.40 11.41
CA VAL A 51 0.19 -2.52 10.69
C VAL A 51 0.32 -2.30 9.20
N THR A 52 0.01 -1.09 8.69
CA THR A 52 0.06 -0.82 7.25
C THR A 52 1.48 -0.92 6.67
N ALA A 53 2.51 -0.53 7.43
CA ALA A 53 3.90 -0.63 7.00
C ALA A 53 4.54 -2.00 7.30
N GLY A 54 4.11 -2.68 8.38
CA GLY A 54 4.71 -3.94 8.83
C GLY A 54 4.14 -5.20 8.18
N SER A 55 2.89 -5.17 7.69
CA SER A 55 2.19 -6.35 7.16
C SER A 55 2.85 -6.98 5.94
N ILE A 56 3.65 -6.21 5.20
CA ILE A 56 4.49 -6.72 4.09
C ILE A 56 5.54 -7.76 4.54
N GLY A 57 5.97 -7.71 5.81
CA GLY A 57 6.95 -8.64 6.39
C GLY A 57 6.37 -9.99 6.83
N ALA A 58 5.05 -10.21 6.70
CA ALA A 58 4.47 -11.52 6.94
C ALA A 58 4.83 -12.50 5.79
N THR A 59 4.60 -13.80 6.00
CA THR A 59 4.90 -14.81 4.98
C THR A 59 4.02 -14.61 3.75
N ALA A 60 4.64 -14.20 2.63
CA ALA A 60 3.93 -13.90 1.41
C ALA A 60 3.37 -15.15 0.72
N THR A 61 2.14 -15.06 0.21
CA THR A 61 1.60 -16.08 -0.71
C THR A 61 2.26 -15.93 -2.08
N VAL A 62 2.89 -16.99 -2.57
CA VAL A 62 3.66 -16.95 -3.83
C VAL A 62 2.79 -17.31 -5.02
N PHE A 63 2.70 -16.39 -5.97
CA PHE A 63 2.10 -16.56 -7.29
C PHE A 63 3.21 -16.62 -8.35
N ALA A 64 3.24 -17.67 -9.17
CA ALA A 64 4.32 -17.89 -10.13
C ALA A 64 3.82 -18.59 -11.40
N ASP A 65 4.45 -18.31 -12.54
CA ASP A 65 4.12 -18.93 -13.84
C ASP A 65 5.01 -20.14 -14.21
N ASN A 66 5.89 -20.54 -13.29
CA ASN A 66 6.93 -21.54 -13.52
C ASN A 66 6.80 -22.78 -12.60
N GLY A 67 5.65 -22.94 -11.94
CA GLY A 67 5.37 -24.06 -11.04
C GLY A 67 5.99 -23.96 -9.63
N THR A 68 6.61 -22.84 -9.28
CA THR A 68 7.16 -22.59 -7.92
C THR A 68 6.14 -22.01 -6.93
N GLY A 69 4.94 -21.71 -7.39
CA GLY A 69 3.88 -21.08 -6.59
C GLY A 69 2.49 -21.40 -7.16
N ILE A 70 1.49 -20.62 -6.74
CA ILE A 70 0.14 -20.69 -7.27
C ILE A 70 0.15 -20.06 -8.67
N ASP A 71 -0.30 -20.78 -9.69
CA ASP A 71 -0.43 -20.21 -11.03
C ASP A 71 -1.37 -19.00 -11.01
N TYR A 72 -1.19 -18.03 -11.89
CA TYR A 72 -2.13 -16.90 -12.07
C TYR A 72 -2.50 -16.78 -13.55
N PHE A 73 -3.68 -16.23 -13.83
CA PHE A 73 -4.17 -16.03 -15.18
C PHE A 73 -3.51 -14.85 -15.88
N ASP A 74 -3.30 -13.75 -15.14
CA ASP A 74 -2.65 -12.55 -15.66
C ASP A 74 -1.96 -11.78 -14.52
N ALA A 75 -0.88 -11.08 -14.84
CA ALA A 75 -0.15 -10.20 -13.93
C ALA A 75 0.23 -8.91 -14.66
N LYS A 76 -0.25 -7.77 -14.15
CA LYS A 76 -0.04 -6.46 -14.76
C LYS A 76 1.23 -5.82 -14.23
N TRP A 77 2.36 -6.16 -14.85
CA TRP A 77 3.65 -5.53 -14.59
C TRP A 77 3.73 -4.13 -15.19
N ILE A 78 4.18 -3.16 -14.39
CA ILE A 78 4.30 -1.77 -14.80
C ILE A 78 5.64 -1.21 -14.33
N LEU A 79 6.29 -0.47 -15.24
CA LEU A 79 7.44 0.39 -14.94
C LEU A 79 7.17 1.75 -15.58
N ASN A 80 6.89 2.75 -14.75
CA ASN A 80 6.69 4.14 -15.16
C ASN A 80 6.92 5.07 -13.97
N ASP A 81 6.86 6.38 -14.23
CA ASP A 81 7.10 7.46 -13.26
C ASP A 81 5.83 7.99 -12.60
N VAL A 82 4.65 7.41 -12.89
CA VAL A 82 3.34 7.89 -12.41
C VAL A 82 3.24 7.95 -10.88
N LEU A 83 3.99 7.10 -10.17
CA LEU A 83 3.99 7.04 -8.71
C LEU A 83 5.17 7.79 -8.07
N ILE A 84 5.95 8.54 -8.86
CA ILE A 84 7.04 9.37 -8.32
C ILE A 84 6.45 10.65 -7.74
N PHE A 85 6.81 10.94 -6.49
CA PHE A 85 6.56 12.21 -5.82
C PHE A 85 7.81 12.60 -5.05
N ASN A 86 8.50 13.61 -5.56
CA ASN A 86 9.79 14.07 -5.02
C ASN A 86 9.73 15.43 -4.33
N LYS A 87 8.50 15.94 -4.15
CA LYS A 87 8.18 17.04 -3.25
C LYS A 87 6.82 16.79 -2.60
N ALA A 88 6.74 16.87 -1.28
CA ALA A 88 5.47 16.81 -0.54
C ALA A 88 5.27 18.11 0.24
N THR A 89 4.04 18.63 0.24
CA THR A 89 3.63 19.77 1.06
C THR A 89 2.43 19.37 1.90
N ILE A 90 2.63 19.28 3.21
CA ILE A 90 1.65 18.77 4.17
C ILE A 90 1.26 19.89 5.13
N THR A 91 -0.04 20.10 5.32
CA THR A 91 -0.55 21.16 6.20
C THR A 91 -1.61 20.63 7.14
N ARG A 92 -1.35 20.67 8.45
CA ARG A 92 -2.39 20.40 9.44
C ARG A 92 -3.37 21.57 9.53
N THR A 93 -4.59 21.28 9.99
CA THR A 93 -5.59 22.28 10.34
C THR A 93 -4.99 23.26 11.34
N SER A 94 -5.14 24.56 11.05
CA SER A 94 -4.58 25.65 11.87
C SER A 94 -3.04 25.63 12.04
N GLY A 95 -2.32 24.93 11.16
CA GLY A 95 -0.86 24.93 11.12
C GLY A 95 -0.28 25.67 9.93
N THR A 96 1.03 25.56 9.76
CA THR A 96 1.75 26.06 8.58
C THR A 96 2.16 24.93 7.66
N ALA A 97 2.26 25.23 6.36
CA ALA A 97 2.65 24.25 5.36
C ALA A 97 4.08 23.77 5.60
N GLN A 98 4.25 22.45 5.74
CA GLN A 98 5.54 21.78 5.87
C GLN A 98 5.92 21.18 4.52
N VAL A 99 7.18 21.33 4.13
CA VAL A 99 7.67 20.95 2.79
C VAL A 99 8.87 20.03 2.91
N ALA A 100 8.81 18.88 2.26
CA ALA A 100 9.95 18.01 2.02
C ALA A 100 10.20 17.89 0.51
N LEU A 101 11.47 17.76 0.11
CA LEU A 101 11.86 17.54 -1.28
C LEU A 101 13.09 16.66 -1.38
N ASN A 102 13.23 15.96 -2.51
CA ASN A 102 14.43 15.22 -2.89
C ASN A 102 15.01 15.82 -4.18
N GLN A 103 16.08 16.62 -4.05
CA GLN A 103 16.67 17.33 -5.18
C GLN A 103 17.24 16.38 -6.24
N SER A 104 17.90 15.29 -5.83
CA SER A 104 18.46 14.33 -6.79
C SER A 104 17.37 13.63 -7.62
N SER A 105 16.24 13.31 -7.00
CA SER A 105 15.06 12.79 -7.71
C SER A 105 14.46 13.85 -8.64
N ILE A 106 14.38 15.12 -8.22
CA ILE A 106 13.92 16.22 -9.09
C ILE A 106 14.84 16.39 -10.30
N ASP A 107 16.15 16.31 -10.12
CA ASP A 107 17.12 16.44 -11.21
C ASP A 107 16.98 15.27 -12.21
N LYS A 108 16.57 14.09 -11.75
CA LYS A 108 16.42 12.87 -12.55
C LYS A 108 15.05 12.74 -13.24
N TYR A 109 13.98 13.08 -12.53
CA TYR A 109 12.59 12.82 -12.95
C TYR A 109 11.74 14.09 -13.12
N PHE A 110 12.34 15.28 -12.97
CA PHE A 110 11.63 16.55 -12.87
C PHE A 110 10.72 16.65 -11.64
N LEU A 111 10.12 17.81 -11.42
CA LEU A 111 9.32 18.07 -10.23
C LEU A 111 7.98 17.32 -10.26
N HIS A 112 7.77 16.44 -9.31
CA HIS A 112 6.49 15.79 -9.02
C HIS A 112 6.03 16.14 -7.60
N SER A 113 4.99 16.97 -7.49
CA SER A 113 4.53 17.53 -6.22
C SER A 113 3.26 16.86 -5.70
N TYR A 114 3.25 16.56 -4.41
CA TYR A 114 2.10 16.10 -3.64
C TYR A 114 1.69 17.18 -2.64
N PHE A 115 0.39 17.41 -2.50
CA PHE A 115 -0.18 18.39 -1.58
C PHE A 115 -1.31 17.73 -0.78
N LEU A 116 -1.28 17.87 0.54
CA LEU A 116 -2.35 17.43 1.42
C LEU A 116 -2.50 18.43 2.57
N ASP A 117 -3.72 18.88 2.83
CA ASP A 117 -4.03 19.88 3.84
C ASP A 117 -5.18 19.44 4.75
N ASN A 118 -5.54 20.31 5.71
CA ASN A 118 -6.64 20.09 6.64
C ASN A 118 -6.54 18.80 7.49
N LEU A 119 -5.30 18.37 7.76
CA LEU A 119 -5.03 17.19 8.59
C LEU A 119 -5.21 17.48 10.08
N LEU A 120 -5.49 16.45 10.87
CA LEU A 120 -5.84 16.53 12.28
C LEU A 120 -4.67 16.23 13.22
N MET A 121 -3.48 15.93 12.72
CA MET A 121 -2.28 15.86 13.56
C MET A 121 -2.05 17.15 14.38
N GLN A 122 -1.54 17.03 15.61
CA GLN A 122 -1.44 18.16 16.54
C GLN A 122 -0.35 19.18 16.22
N THR A 123 0.79 18.77 15.66
CA THR A 123 1.97 19.63 15.54
C THR A 123 2.46 19.75 14.09
N ASP A 124 3.10 20.87 13.78
CA ASP A 124 3.76 21.06 12.49
C ASP A 124 4.95 20.08 12.33
N ALA A 125 5.57 19.63 13.42
CA ALA A 125 6.64 18.63 13.37
C ALA A 125 6.14 17.29 12.77
N VAL A 126 4.98 16.80 13.23
CA VAL A 126 4.33 15.61 12.66
C VAL A 126 4.03 15.78 11.17
N ALA A 127 3.55 16.97 10.75
CA ALA A 127 3.31 17.25 9.34
C ALA A 127 4.59 17.23 8.50
N LEU A 128 5.71 17.69 9.07
CA LEU A 128 7.01 17.62 8.41
C LEU A 128 7.51 16.18 8.28
N ASP A 129 7.40 15.38 9.33
CA ASP A 129 7.80 13.97 9.32
C ASP A 129 6.98 13.17 8.29
N TYR A 130 5.66 13.42 8.20
CA TYR A 130 4.80 12.88 7.14
C TYR A 130 5.35 13.24 5.75
N ALA A 131 5.64 14.52 5.51
CA ALA A 131 6.14 14.98 4.22
C ALA A 131 7.45 14.28 3.84
N GLN A 132 8.35 14.12 4.80
CA GLN A 132 9.63 13.43 4.61
C GLN A 132 9.44 11.95 4.29
N ALA A 133 8.59 11.23 5.04
CA ALA A 133 8.27 9.83 4.80
C ALA A 133 7.60 9.61 3.43
N TYR A 134 6.70 10.51 3.03
CA TYR A 134 6.06 10.46 1.72
C TYR A 134 7.07 10.62 0.58
N VAL A 135 7.98 11.60 0.68
CA VAL A 135 9.02 11.80 -0.34
C VAL A 135 10.01 10.63 -0.35
N ALA A 136 10.40 10.09 0.81
CA ALA A 136 11.34 8.97 0.89
C ALA A 136 10.82 7.73 0.13
N SER A 137 9.56 7.36 0.35
CA SER A 137 8.91 6.20 -0.28
C SER A 137 8.55 6.39 -1.76
N ARG A 138 8.57 7.64 -2.27
CA ARG A 138 8.10 7.98 -3.63
C ARG A 138 9.14 8.73 -4.47
N ALA A 139 10.37 8.91 -3.98
CA ALA A 139 11.40 9.63 -4.72
C ALA A 139 11.97 8.85 -5.91
N GLU A 140 11.79 7.52 -5.96
CA GLU A 140 12.28 6.66 -7.04
C GLU A 140 11.15 5.83 -7.62
N THR A 141 11.37 5.29 -8.81
CA THR A 141 10.47 4.29 -9.41
C THR A 141 11.11 2.91 -9.38
N SER A 142 10.27 1.90 -9.26
CA SER A 142 10.64 0.51 -9.39
C SER A 142 9.61 -0.23 -10.24
N ILE A 143 9.97 -1.41 -10.73
CA ILE A 143 8.98 -2.28 -11.36
C ILE A 143 7.98 -2.74 -10.30
N ARG A 144 6.69 -2.74 -10.64
CA ARG A 144 5.61 -3.17 -9.75
C ARG A 144 4.61 -4.03 -10.50
N VAL A 145 3.77 -4.71 -9.73
CA VAL A 145 2.56 -5.35 -10.24
C VAL A 145 1.38 -4.52 -9.73
N ASP A 146 0.58 -3.95 -10.63
CA ASP A 146 -0.62 -3.18 -10.27
C ASP A 146 -1.77 -4.13 -9.86
N SER A 147 -1.78 -5.33 -10.44
CA SER A 147 -2.82 -6.32 -10.19
C SER A 147 -2.41 -7.72 -10.66
N ILE A 148 -2.92 -8.75 -9.98
CA ILE A 148 -2.95 -10.12 -10.48
C ILE A 148 -4.39 -10.62 -10.65
N VAL A 149 -4.62 -11.49 -11.62
CA VAL A 149 -5.91 -12.12 -11.88
C VAL A 149 -5.79 -13.62 -11.72
N LEU A 150 -6.68 -14.20 -10.93
CA LEU A 150 -6.86 -15.65 -10.80
C LEU A 150 -8.12 -16.06 -11.58
N ASP A 151 -8.02 -17.14 -12.36
CA ASP A 151 -9.18 -17.72 -13.06
C ASP A 151 -9.61 -19.00 -12.34
N LEU A 152 -10.64 -18.86 -11.50
CA LEU A 152 -11.14 -19.94 -10.66
C LEU A 152 -11.97 -20.96 -11.44
N TYR A 153 -12.22 -20.70 -12.72
CA TYR A 153 -12.84 -21.66 -13.63
C TYR A 153 -11.81 -22.64 -14.24
N THR A 154 -10.52 -22.44 -13.96
CA THR A 154 -9.44 -23.33 -14.40
C THR A 154 -9.55 -24.70 -13.73
N ASN A 155 -9.43 -25.77 -14.53
CA ASN A 155 -9.51 -27.13 -14.01
C ASN A 155 -8.34 -27.43 -13.05
N ASN A 156 -8.61 -28.18 -11.97
CA ASN A 156 -7.65 -28.56 -10.94
C ASN A 156 -6.95 -27.39 -10.20
N TYR A 157 -7.58 -26.23 -10.11
CA TYR A 157 -6.98 -25.01 -9.55
C TYR A 157 -7.32 -24.77 -8.07
N ASN A 158 -7.25 -25.82 -7.24
CA ASN A 158 -7.72 -25.77 -5.83
C ASN A 158 -6.93 -24.78 -4.97
N THR A 159 -5.61 -24.67 -5.14
CA THR A 159 -4.76 -23.74 -4.38
C THR A 159 -5.11 -22.28 -4.69
N GLY A 160 -5.36 -21.97 -5.96
CA GLY A 160 -5.80 -20.63 -6.37
C GLY A 160 -7.20 -20.27 -5.89
N ILE A 161 -8.12 -21.24 -5.84
CA ILE A 161 -9.45 -21.04 -5.23
C ILE A 161 -9.31 -20.71 -3.74
N ILE A 162 -8.51 -21.48 -3.00
CA ILE A 162 -8.27 -21.22 -1.58
C ILE A 162 -7.65 -19.83 -1.38
N ALA A 163 -6.63 -19.47 -2.15
CA ALA A 163 -6.01 -18.15 -2.08
C ALA A 163 -7.01 -17.02 -2.41
N ALA A 164 -7.83 -17.19 -3.45
CA ALA A 164 -8.83 -16.20 -3.85
C ALA A 164 -9.92 -15.94 -2.80
N LEU A 165 -10.23 -16.92 -1.96
CA LEU A 165 -11.26 -16.82 -0.93
C LEU A 165 -10.71 -16.39 0.43
N ASN A 166 -9.41 -16.62 0.68
CA ASN A 166 -8.79 -16.35 1.98
C ASN A 166 -8.00 -15.03 2.01
N LEU A 167 -7.38 -14.63 0.90
CA LEU A 167 -6.55 -13.44 0.87
C LEU A 167 -7.41 -12.16 0.81
N ASP A 168 -7.04 -11.18 1.61
CA ASP A 168 -7.73 -9.90 1.77
C ASP A 168 -6.73 -8.73 1.88
N PHE A 169 -7.22 -7.53 2.21
CA PHE A 169 -6.41 -6.32 2.42
C PHE A 169 -5.19 -6.58 3.32
N PHE A 170 -4.06 -5.98 2.93
CA PHE A 170 -2.75 -6.07 3.59
C PHE A 170 -2.04 -7.43 3.55
N ASP A 171 -2.68 -8.50 3.07
CA ASP A 171 -1.99 -9.77 2.90
C ASP A 171 -0.82 -9.62 1.90
N PRO A 172 0.41 -10.03 2.29
CA PRO A 172 1.54 -9.97 1.38
C PRO A 172 1.46 -11.08 0.35
N ILE A 173 1.75 -10.70 -0.89
CA ILE A 173 1.91 -11.64 -2.00
C ILE A 173 3.23 -11.40 -2.70
N LYS A 174 3.80 -12.48 -3.25
CA LYS A 174 4.98 -12.42 -4.10
C LYS A 174 4.62 -12.91 -5.49
N VAL A 175 4.87 -12.10 -6.50
CA VAL A 175 4.55 -12.41 -7.90
C VAL A 175 5.84 -12.69 -8.66
N ILE A 176 5.88 -13.82 -9.36
CA ILE A 176 7.01 -14.25 -10.20
C ILE A 176 6.52 -14.45 -11.64
N THR A 177 7.20 -13.81 -12.60
CA THR A 177 6.93 -13.99 -14.03
C THR A 177 8.22 -14.33 -14.76
N THR A 178 8.18 -15.36 -15.59
CA THR A 178 9.30 -15.82 -16.39
C THR A 178 9.26 -15.13 -17.74
N ASN A 179 10.28 -14.32 -18.04
CA ASN A 179 10.38 -13.62 -19.32
C ASN A 179 10.72 -14.59 -20.48
N PRO A 180 10.39 -14.21 -21.72
CA PRO A 180 10.94 -14.84 -22.90
C PRO A 180 12.47 -14.74 -22.89
N GLY A 181 13.15 -15.84 -22.54
CA GLY A 181 14.60 -15.86 -22.28
C GLY A 181 15.01 -16.49 -20.95
N GLY A 182 14.05 -16.80 -20.06
CA GLY A 182 14.27 -17.56 -18.84
C GLY A 182 14.69 -16.74 -17.61
N SER A 183 14.84 -15.42 -17.73
CA SER A 183 14.99 -14.55 -16.56
C SER A 183 13.65 -14.36 -15.85
N THR A 184 13.68 -14.09 -14.54
CA THR A 184 12.46 -13.89 -13.74
C THR A 184 12.33 -12.45 -13.28
N LEU A 185 11.13 -11.90 -13.39
CA LEU A 185 10.71 -10.75 -12.60
C LEU A 185 10.10 -11.26 -11.31
N GLU A 186 10.47 -10.63 -10.20
CA GLU A 186 9.96 -10.96 -8.88
C GLU A 186 9.62 -9.67 -8.12
N LYS A 187 8.47 -9.64 -7.46
CA LYS A 187 8.07 -8.52 -6.62
C LYS A 187 7.17 -8.97 -5.47
N THR A 188 7.47 -8.51 -4.26
CA THR A 188 6.62 -8.65 -3.08
C THR A 188 5.81 -7.37 -2.87
N LEU A 189 4.51 -7.52 -2.68
CA LEU A 189 3.49 -6.46 -2.64
C LEU A 189 2.42 -6.83 -1.63
N GLN A 190 1.49 -5.92 -1.35
CA GLN A 190 0.30 -6.19 -0.54
C GLN A 190 -0.97 -6.03 -1.37
N ILE A 191 -2.02 -6.71 -0.94
CA ILE A 191 -3.35 -6.56 -1.53
C ILE A 191 -4.02 -5.30 -0.97
N PHE A 192 -4.52 -4.46 -1.86
CA PHE A 192 -5.32 -3.25 -1.56
C PHE A 192 -6.70 -3.28 -2.22
N GLY A 193 -7.08 -4.43 -2.76
CA GLY A 193 -8.42 -4.61 -3.29
C GLY A 193 -8.63 -6.04 -3.76
N VAL A 194 -9.78 -6.59 -3.43
CA VAL A 194 -10.25 -7.89 -3.91
C VAL A 194 -11.52 -7.66 -4.71
N ARG A 195 -11.52 -8.08 -5.98
CA ARG A 195 -12.70 -8.00 -6.84
C ARG A 195 -13.01 -9.35 -7.44
N MET A 196 -14.20 -9.87 -7.17
CA MET A 196 -14.71 -11.07 -7.83
C MET A 196 -15.68 -10.70 -8.96
N ASN A 197 -15.47 -11.28 -10.13
CA ASN A 197 -16.37 -11.18 -11.28
C ASN A 197 -16.82 -12.59 -11.68
N ILE A 198 -18.11 -12.86 -11.48
CA ILE A 198 -18.70 -14.19 -11.68
C ILE A 198 -19.79 -14.09 -12.76
N THR A 199 -19.68 -14.93 -13.77
CA THR A 199 -20.70 -15.16 -14.78
C THR A 199 -20.98 -16.66 -14.87
N PRO A 200 -22.03 -17.12 -15.59
CA PRO A 200 -22.31 -18.55 -15.70
C PRO A 200 -21.14 -19.39 -16.23
N ASN A 201 -20.21 -18.78 -16.98
CA ASN A 201 -19.08 -19.46 -17.61
C ASN A 201 -17.72 -18.87 -17.21
N SER A 202 -17.65 -18.05 -16.16
CA SER A 202 -16.38 -17.51 -15.68
C SER A 202 -16.42 -17.15 -14.21
N TRP A 203 -15.30 -17.33 -13.53
CA TRP A 203 -15.08 -16.82 -12.18
C TRP A 203 -13.66 -16.27 -12.10
N LYS A 204 -13.53 -14.95 -12.10
CA LYS A 204 -12.24 -14.28 -11.96
C LYS A 204 -12.15 -13.49 -10.67
N THR A 205 -11.03 -13.64 -9.97
CA THR A 205 -10.68 -12.80 -8.83
C THR A 205 -9.50 -11.91 -9.24
N THR A 206 -9.64 -10.61 -9.06
CA THR A 206 -8.57 -9.64 -9.27
C THR A 206 -8.12 -9.12 -7.92
N PHE A 207 -6.83 -9.31 -7.63
CA PHE A 207 -6.16 -8.63 -6.54
C PHE A 207 -5.50 -7.37 -7.09
N THR A 208 -5.90 -6.20 -6.58
CA THR A 208 -5.17 -4.94 -6.79
C THR A 208 -4.06 -4.88 -5.77
N THR A 209 -2.86 -4.53 -6.22
CA THR A 209 -1.65 -4.62 -5.39
C THR A 209 -0.90 -3.30 -5.33
N LEU A 210 -0.24 -3.06 -4.21
CA LEU A 210 0.64 -1.91 -4.01
C LEU A 210 1.85 -2.33 -3.16
N GLU A 211 2.95 -1.61 -3.31
CA GLU A 211 4.01 -1.62 -2.31
C GLU A 211 3.50 -0.92 -1.04
N PRO A 212 4.11 -1.17 0.14
CA PRO A 212 3.79 -0.42 1.35
C PRO A 212 3.82 1.09 1.08
N VAL A 213 2.85 1.81 1.64
CA VAL A 213 2.73 3.26 1.40
C VAL A 213 3.85 4.04 2.10
N ILE A 214 4.41 3.47 3.17
CA ILE A 214 5.55 3.99 3.92
C ILE A 214 6.59 2.89 4.00
N ASP A 215 7.85 3.25 3.79
CA ASP A 215 8.96 2.34 4.03
C ASP A 215 9.17 2.16 5.54
N ALA A 216 9.32 0.91 5.96
CA ALA A 216 9.64 0.57 7.34
C ALA A 216 10.81 -0.39 7.42
N PHE A 217 11.67 -0.17 8.41
CA PHE A 217 12.67 -1.13 8.84
C PHE A 217 11.99 -2.20 9.72
N ILE A 218 11.95 -3.43 9.23
CA ILE A 218 11.34 -4.58 9.92
C ILE A 218 12.46 -5.47 10.45
N LEU A 219 12.57 -5.55 11.78
CA LEU A 219 13.56 -6.40 12.44
C LEU A 219 13.40 -7.87 12.02
N ASN A 220 14.52 -8.50 11.65
CA ASN A 220 14.62 -9.90 11.22
C ASN A 220 13.93 -10.23 9.88
N ASP A 221 13.61 -9.23 9.05
CA ASP A 221 13.18 -9.46 7.66
C ASP A 221 14.37 -9.41 6.69
N THR A 222 14.44 -10.32 5.72
CA THR A 222 15.58 -10.41 4.78
C THR A 222 15.58 -9.32 3.70
N ILE A 223 14.43 -8.69 3.45
CA ILE A 223 14.24 -7.63 2.45
C ILE A 223 14.08 -6.27 3.15
N TYR A 224 13.25 -6.22 4.20
CA TYR A 224 12.87 -5.01 4.93
C TYR A 224 13.67 -4.77 6.22
N GLY A 225 14.58 -5.65 6.58
CA GLY A 225 15.47 -5.53 7.75
C GLY A 225 16.91 -5.16 7.43
N THR A 226 17.17 -4.60 6.24
CA THR A 226 18.53 -4.24 5.80
C THR A 226 18.89 -2.82 6.22
N LEU A 227 19.88 -2.69 7.11
CA LEU A 227 20.44 -1.39 7.51
C LEU A 227 21.05 -0.67 6.30
N ASP A 228 20.98 0.66 6.29
CA ASP A 228 21.43 1.55 5.20
C ASP A 228 20.62 1.45 3.88
N TYR A 229 19.60 0.58 3.83
CA TYR A 229 18.65 0.47 2.71
C TYR A 229 17.22 0.80 3.16
N ASN A 230 16.78 0.26 4.28
CA ASN A 230 15.46 0.53 4.85
C ASN A 230 15.52 1.69 5.85
N VAL A 231 14.48 2.54 5.86
CA VAL A 231 14.37 3.69 6.78
C VAL A 231 13.57 3.31 8.02
N LEU A 232 13.90 3.91 9.18
CA LEU A 232 13.03 3.82 10.36
C LEU A 232 11.68 4.46 10.01
N SER A 233 10.59 3.74 10.25
CA SER A 233 9.26 4.25 9.93
C SER A 233 8.94 5.49 10.76
N TYR A 234 8.14 6.38 10.18
CA TYR A 234 7.54 7.53 10.87
C TYR A 234 6.68 7.09 12.06
#